data_AF-A0A0F9HKN4-F1
#
_entry.id   AF-A0A0F9HKN4-F1
#
_cell.length_a   1.000
_cell.length_b   1.000
_cell.length_c   1.000
_cell.angle_alpha   90.00
_cell.angle_beta   90.00
_cell.angle_gamma   90.00
#
_symmetry.space_group_name_H-M   'P 1'
#
loop_
_entity.id
_entity.type
_entity.pdbx_description
1 polymer ?
#
loop_
_entity_poly.entity_id
_entity_poly.type
_entity_poly.pdbx_seq_one_letter_code
_entity_poly.pdbx_strand_id
1 'polypeptide(L)'
;MKQKNFNLDSKYVGVLPLVNHFLQRLGFSRLLAKHLPPCNKRAKMDPAQALEVLVRNLIICRTPLYSVGEWAQQMVPSLLCLGRNQIHLLNDDRVGRALDRLFEADRTAMLTDLVVHMVEEFEIDLEQFHNDSTTLTLHGEYLEADGHIERGKQI
;
A
#
# COMPACT_ATOMS: atom_id res chain seq x y z
N MET A 1 -9.52 20.04 45.03
CA MET A 1 -9.54 19.09 43.88
C MET A 1 -8.91 19.79 42.68
N LYS A 2 -7.82 19.27 42.10
CA LYS A 2 -7.29 19.80 40.83
C LYS A 2 -8.27 19.45 39.72
N GLN A 3 -8.83 20.45 39.04
CA GLN A 3 -9.62 20.23 37.82
C GLN A 3 -8.74 19.50 36.79
N LYS A 4 -9.14 18.26 36.43
CA LYS A 4 -8.55 17.58 35.29
C LYS A 4 -9.13 18.25 34.04
N ASN A 5 -8.31 18.99 33.32
CA ASN A 5 -8.66 19.46 31.99
C ASN A 5 -8.69 18.25 31.06
N PHE A 6 -9.86 17.96 30.49
CA PHE A 6 -10.00 16.98 29.42
C PHE A 6 -9.84 17.71 28.09
N ASN A 7 -9.11 17.10 27.15
CA ASN A 7 -9.02 17.58 25.77
C ASN A 7 -9.83 16.63 24.88
N LEU A 8 -10.61 17.19 23.96
CA LEU A 8 -11.38 16.43 23.00
C LEU A 8 -10.47 16.07 21.81
N ASP A 9 -10.36 14.78 21.50
CA ASP A 9 -9.64 14.28 20.33
C ASP A 9 -10.61 13.52 19.42
N SER A 10 -11.06 14.19 18.36
CA SER A 10 -11.98 13.61 17.38
C SER A 10 -11.21 12.81 16.34
N LYS A 11 -11.58 11.53 16.16
CA LYS A 11 -10.98 10.63 15.17
C LYS A 11 -12.02 10.06 14.21
N TYR A 12 -11.59 9.76 12.99
CA TYR A 12 -12.38 9.12 11.95
C TYR A 12 -12.16 7.60 11.94
N VAL A 13 -13.26 6.87 11.78
CA VAL A 13 -13.28 5.42 11.54
C VAL A 13 -13.42 5.15 10.04
N GLY A 14 -14.37 5.80 9.37
CA GLY A 14 -14.59 5.66 7.93
C GLY A 14 -14.80 4.20 7.50
N VAL A 15 -14.29 3.86 6.31
CA VAL A 15 -14.34 2.51 5.73
C VAL A 15 -13.20 1.59 6.21
N LEU A 16 -12.31 2.08 7.10
CA LEU A 16 -11.16 1.31 7.58
C LEU A 16 -11.53 -0.08 8.15
N PRO A 17 -12.62 -0.27 8.91
CA PRO A 17 -12.98 -1.60 9.39
C PRO A 17 -13.23 -2.60 8.25
N LEU A 18 -13.87 -2.16 7.16
CA LEU A 18 -14.13 -3.00 6.00
C LEU A 18 -12.83 -3.30 5.23
N VAL A 19 -11.99 -2.29 5.01
CA VAL A 19 -10.67 -2.47 4.39
C VAL A 19 -9.81 -3.44 5.20
N ASN A 20 -9.80 -3.28 6.53
CA ASN A 20 -9.06 -4.16 7.44
C ASN A 20 -9.57 -5.60 7.41
N HIS A 21 -10.88 -5.81 7.31
CA HIS A 21 -11.45 -7.15 7.16
C HIS A 21 -10.87 -7.87 5.94
N PHE A 22 -10.83 -7.22 4.78
CA PHE A 22 -10.26 -7.83 3.57
C PHE A 22 -8.74 -7.96 3.62
N LEU A 23 -8.01 -6.96 4.12
CA LEU A 23 -6.55 -7.07 4.29
C LEU A 23 -6.14 -8.19 5.24
N GLN A 24 -6.95 -8.44 6.29
CA GLN A 24 -6.74 -9.55 7.21
C GLN A 24 -6.98 -10.90 6.52
N ARG A 25 -8.09 -11.05 5.77
CA ARG A 25 -8.38 -12.26 4.99
C ARG A 25 -7.31 -12.55 3.94
N LEU A 26 -6.79 -11.51 3.30
CA LEU A 26 -5.66 -11.58 2.37
C LEU A 26 -4.31 -11.87 3.05
N GLY A 27 -4.25 -11.92 4.38
CA GLY A 27 -3.00 -12.15 5.10
C GLY A 27 -1.93 -11.07 4.85
N PHE A 28 -2.34 -9.84 4.53
CA PHE A 28 -1.44 -8.81 3.98
C PHE A 28 -0.23 -8.50 4.90
N SER A 29 -0.42 -8.42 6.22
CA SER A 29 0.68 -8.24 7.17
C SER A 29 1.69 -9.40 7.14
N ARG A 30 1.21 -10.64 6.99
CA ARG A 30 2.06 -11.83 6.89
C ARG A 30 2.81 -11.85 5.56
N LEU A 31 2.14 -11.46 4.48
CA LEU A 31 2.76 -11.33 3.16
C LEU A 31 3.94 -10.35 3.21
N LEU A 32 3.74 -9.16 3.77
CA LEU A 32 4.81 -8.18 3.94
C LEU A 32 5.95 -8.74 4.80
N ALA A 33 5.65 -9.38 5.92
CA ALA A 33 6.67 -9.98 6.79
C ALA A 33 7.47 -11.11 6.12
N LYS A 34 6.86 -11.86 5.19
CA LYS A 34 7.50 -12.95 4.44
C LYS A 34 8.46 -12.43 3.38
N HIS A 35 8.10 -11.35 2.69
CA HIS A 35 8.81 -10.90 1.48
C HIS A 35 9.70 -9.68 1.69
N LEU A 36 9.44 -8.84 2.70
CA LEU A 36 10.28 -7.67 2.94
C LEU A 36 11.62 -8.06 3.56
N PRO A 37 12.72 -7.37 3.17
CA PRO A 37 13.99 -7.50 3.86
C PRO A 37 13.86 -7.18 5.37
N PRO A 38 14.66 -7.81 6.23
CA PRO A 38 14.63 -7.55 7.66
C PRO A 38 14.71 -6.06 8.01
N CYS A 39 13.90 -5.66 8.99
CA CYS A 39 13.87 -4.29 9.46
C CYS A 39 15.25 -3.88 10.02
N ASN A 40 15.68 -2.65 9.70
CA ASN A 40 16.90 -2.10 10.26
C ASN A 40 16.72 -1.89 11.77
N LYS A 41 17.64 -2.38 12.60
CA LYS A 41 17.61 -2.22 14.07
C LYS A 41 17.54 -0.76 14.54
N ARG A 42 17.93 0.20 13.69
CA ARG A 42 17.86 1.64 13.98
C ARG A 42 16.53 2.29 13.57
N ALA A 43 15.67 1.57 12.85
CA ALA A 43 14.38 2.09 12.42
C ALA A 43 13.44 2.24 13.62
N LYS A 44 12.85 3.43 13.75
CA LYS A 44 11.86 3.72 14.81
C LYS A 44 10.46 3.18 14.50
N MET A 45 10.23 2.81 13.24
CA MET A 45 8.98 2.27 12.71
C MET A 45 9.34 1.16 11.74
N ASP A 46 8.60 0.06 11.78
CA ASP A 46 8.78 -1.03 10.84
C ASP A 46 8.35 -0.58 9.42
N PRO A 47 9.18 -0.77 8.38
CA PRO A 47 8.77 -0.52 6.99
C PRO A 47 7.43 -1.19 6.62
N ALA A 48 7.15 -2.40 7.12
CA ALA A 48 5.89 -3.08 6.87
C ALA A 48 4.70 -2.28 7.41
N GLN A 49 4.83 -1.66 8.59
CA GLN A 49 3.78 -0.80 9.16
C GLN A 49 3.54 0.44 8.29
N ALA A 50 4.60 1.06 7.76
CA ALA A 50 4.45 2.21 6.86
C ALA A 50 3.70 1.84 5.56
N LEU A 51 4.04 0.70 4.96
CA LEU A 51 3.36 0.18 3.76
C LEU A 51 1.90 -0.19 4.05
N GLU A 52 1.64 -0.78 5.21
CA GLU A 52 0.29 -1.07 5.68
C GLU A 52 -0.60 0.18 5.76
N VAL A 53 -0.04 1.29 6.25
CA VAL A 53 -0.77 2.57 6.28
C VAL A 53 -0.96 3.12 4.86
N LEU A 54 0.08 3.04 4.03
CA LEU A 54 0.03 3.51 2.65
C LEU A 54 -1.03 2.79 1.82
N VAL A 55 -1.15 1.46 1.93
CA VAL A 55 -2.19 0.70 1.20
C VAL A 55 -3.59 1.15 1.60
N ARG A 56 -3.83 1.34 2.91
CA ARG A 56 -5.11 1.87 3.40
C ARG A 56 -5.39 3.27 2.85
N ASN A 57 -4.37 4.12 2.77
CA ASN A 57 -4.49 5.44 2.17
C ASN A 57 -4.88 5.36 0.69
N LEU A 58 -4.21 4.51 -0.09
CA LEU A 58 -4.44 4.33 -1.53
C LEU A 58 -5.85 3.80 -1.85
N ILE A 59 -6.40 2.96 -0.98
CA ILE A 59 -7.77 2.45 -1.13
C ILE A 59 -8.80 3.54 -0.81
N ILE A 60 -8.55 4.38 0.19
CA ILE A 60 -9.56 5.29 0.75
C ILE A 60 -9.59 6.65 0.08
N CYS A 61 -8.44 7.30 -0.09
CA CYS A 61 -8.38 8.72 -0.45
C CYS A 61 -7.21 9.13 -1.34
N ARG A 62 -6.16 8.30 -1.45
CA ARG A 62 -4.99 8.53 -2.31
C ARG A 62 -4.34 9.90 -2.09
N THR A 63 -4.17 10.29 -0.82
CA THR A 63 -3.51 11.57 -0.52
C THR A 63 -2.04 11.53 -0.95
N PRO A 64 -1.46 12.67 -1.37
CA PRO A 64 -0.03 12.75 -1.66
C PRO A 64 0.83 12.27 -0.49
N LEU A 65 2.01 11.71 -0.79
CA LEU A 65 2.89 11.07 0.20
C LEU A 65 3.24 12.00 1.38
N TYR A 66 3.49 13.28 1.10
CA TYR A 66 3.79 14.30 2.11
C TYR A 66 2.63 14.58 3.08
N SER A 67 1.38 14.26 2.71
CA SER A 67 0.18 14.45 3.53
C SER A 67 -0.33 13.18 4.20
N VAL A 68 0.31 12.02 3.96
CA VAL A 68 -0.12 10.74 4.56
C VAL A 68 -0.03 10.78 6.10
N GLY A 69 0.97 11.47 6.65
CA GLY A 69 1.09 11.66 8.11
C GLY A 69 -0.08 12.44 8.71
N GLU A 70 -0.48 13.54 8.07
CA GLU A 70 -1.61 14.37 8.50
C GLU A 70 -2.93 13.61 8.38
N TRP A 71 -3.12 12.90 7.27
CA TRP A 71 -4.27 12.03 7.07
C TRP A 71 -4.36 10.95 8.15
N ALA A 72 -3.25 10.29 8.46
CA ALA A 72 -3.22 9.25 9.48
C ALA A 72 -3.62 9.80 10.86
N GLN A 73 -3.14 10.99 11.24
CA GLN A 73 -3.47 11.62 12.54
C GLN A 73 -4.97 11.85 12.75
N GLN A 74 -5.75 11.97 11.68
CA GLN A 74 -7.20 12.12 11.74
C GLN A 74 -7.91 10.77 11.97
N MET A 75 -7.26 9.65 11.72
CA MET A 75 -7.83 8.31 11.83
C MET A 75 -7.62 7.70 13.22
N VAL A 76 -8.46 6.73 13.59
CA VAL A 76 -8.23 5.91 14.79
C VAL A 76 -6.94 5.08 14.60
N PRO A 77 -5.87 5.27 15.41
CA PRO A 77 -4.56 4.67 15.15
C PRO A 77 -4.57 3.13 15.07
N SER A 78 -5.39 2.48 15.90
CA SER A 78 -5.50 1.02 15.91
C SER A 78 -6.09 0.45 14.62
N LEU A 79 -6.89 1.23 13.88
CA LEU A 79 -7.42 0.83 12.57
C LEU A 79 -6.36 0.96 11.45
N LEU A 80 -5.25 1.63 11.73
CA LEU A 80 -4.09 1.73 10.85
C LEU A 80 -2.98 0.72 11.23
N CYS A 81 -3.27 -0.23 12.12
CA CYS A 81 -2.28 -1.14 12.71
C CYS A 81 -1.10 -0.40 13.38
N LEU A 82 -1.35 0.79 13.91
CA LEU A 82 -0.37 1.60 14.65
C LEU A 82 -0.76 1.71 16.13
N GLY A 83 0.24 1.67 17.00
CA GLY A 83 0.09 2.10 18.38
C GLY A 83 -0.18 3.62 18.45
N ARG A 84 -0.85 4.07 19.52
CA ARG A 84 -1.12 5.50 19.75
C ARG A 84 0.14 6.36 19.69
N ASN A 85 1.25 5.82 20.20
CA ASN A 85 2.56 6.49 20.21
C ASN A 85 3.37 6.27 18.93
N GLN A 86 2.82 5.63 17.89
CA GLN A 86 3.54 5.42 16.63
C GLN A 86 3.05 6.34 15.51
N ILE A 87 1.85 6.91 15.64
CA ILE A 87 1.24 7.70 14.57
C ILE A 87 2.06 8.94 14.21
N HIS A 88 2.70 9.56 15.20
CA HIS A 88 3.58 10.72 14.99
C HIS A 88 4.90 10.37 14.30
N LEU A 89 5.25 9.08 14.20
CA LEU A 89 6.42 8.63 13.46
C LEU A 89 6.13 8.56 11.96
N LEU A 90 4.87 8.52 11.53
CA LEU A 90 4.54 8.42 10.12
C LEU A 90 4.85 9.74 9.39
N ASN A 91 5.70 9.66 8.39
CA ASN A 91 5.99 10.74 7.45
C ASN A 91 6.44 10.17 6.10
N ASP A 92 6.53 11.04 5.11
CA ASP A 92 6.94 10.73 3.75
C ASP A 92 8.33 10.10 3.66
N ASP A 93 9.34 10.58 4.40
CA ASP A 93 10.68 9.96 4.41
C ASP A 93 10.63 8.48 4.84
N ARG A 94 9.84 8.15 5.87
CA ARG A 94 9.71 6.75 6.32
C ARG A 94 8.92 5.90 5.34
N VAL A 95 7.88 6.45 4.72
CA VAL A 95 7.13 5.72 3.69
C VAL A 95 8.01 5.52 2.45
N GLY A 96 8.78 6.53 2.03
CA GLY A 96 9.77 6.44 0.95
C GLY A 96 10.79 5.33 1.19
N ARG A 97 11.41 5.31 2.38
CA ARG A 97 12.32 4.21 2.77
C ARG A 97 11.62 2.85 2.78
N ALA A 98 10.35 2.78 3.15
CA ALA A 98 9.61 1.54 3.12
C ALA A 98 9.33 1.07 1.68
N LEU A 99 9.09 2.00 0.76
CA LEU A 99 9.00 1.73 -0.67
C LEU A 99 10.34 1.27 -1.25
N ASP A 100 11.47 1.84 -0.80
CA ASP A 100 12.81 1.34 -1.18
C ASP A 100 13.01 -0.12 -0.75
N ARG A 101 12.57 -0.48 0.47
CA ARG A 101 12.60 -1.88 0.93
C ARG A 101 11.69 -2.81 0.14
N LEU A 102 10.52 -2.33 -0.24
CA LEU A 102 9.64 -3.06 -1.16
C LEU A 102 10.28 -3.20 -2.55
N PHE A 103 11.08 -2.23 -2.97
CA PHE A 103 11.83 -2.28 -4.22
C PHE A 103 12.99 -3.29 -4.17
N GLU A 104 13.59 -3.52 -3.01
CA GLU A 104 14.61 -4.55 -2.81
C GLU A 104 14.02 -5.98 -2.72
N ALA A 105 12.72 -6.10 -2.38
CA ALA A 105 12.03 -7.39 -2.29
C ALA A 105 11.77 -8.03 -3.67
N ASP A 106 11.61 -9.35 -3.69
CA ASP A 106 11.09 -10.07 -4.86
C ASP A 106 9.58 -9.80 -5.01
N ARG A 107 9.26 -8.68 -5.64
CA ARG A 107 7.87 -8.23 -5.85
C ARG A 107 7.07 -9.21 -6.70
N THR A 108 7.71 -9.91 -7.63
CA THR A 108 7.02 -10.88 -8.50
C THR A 108 6.57 -12.08 -7.69
N ALA A 109 7.46 -12.63 -6.86
CA ALA A 109 7.09 -13.70 -5.93
C ALA A 109 6.03 -13.23 -4.92
N MET A 110 6.18 -12.02 -4.37
CA MET A 110 5.20 -11.44 -3.42
C MET A 110 3.81 -11.28 -4.05
N LEU A 111 3.72 -10.75 -5.27
CA LEU A 111 2.44 -10.58 -5.98
C LEU A 111 1.82 -11.93 -6.34
N THR A 112 2.63 -12.90 -6.77
CA THR A 112 2.16 -14.25 -7.07
C THR A 112 1.55 -14.91 -5.82
N ASP A 113 2.26 -14.84 -4.69
CA ASP A 113 1.82 -15.36 -3.40
C ASP A 113 0.50 -14.72 -2.94
N LEU A 114 0.37 -13.39 -3.10
CA LEU A 114 -0.88 -12.67 -2.80
C LEU A 114 -2.04 -13.11 -3.71
N VAL A 115 -1.81 -13.21 -5.03
CA VAL A 115 -2.87 -13.55 -5.99
C VAL A 115 -3.33 -14.99 -5.82
N VAL A 116 -2.41 -15.94 -5.62
CA VAL A 116 -2.76 -17.34 -5.34
C VAL A 116 -3.61 -17.44 -4.07
N HIS A 117 -3.16 -16.80 -2.98
CA HIS A 117 -3.93 -16.77 -1.74
C HIS A 117 -5.29 -16.08 -1.92
N MET A 118 -5.38 -15.01 -2.71
CA MET A 118 -6.64 -14.32 -3.00
C MET A 118 -7.62 -15.22 -3.77
N VAL A 119 -7.16 -15.97 -4.78
CA VAL A 119 -8.02 -16.89 -5.52
C VAL A 119 -8.59 -17.95 -4.59
N GLU A 120 -7.74 -18.54 -3.73
CA GLU A 120 -8.15 -19.56 -2.77
C GLU A 120 -9.11 -19.00 -1.70
N GLU A 121 -8.79 -17.85 -1.09
CA GLU A 121 -9.55 -17.23 0.01
C GLU A 121 -10.94 -16.73 -0.42
N PHE A 122 -11.09 -16.35 -1.69
CA PHE A 122 -12.35 -15.81 -2.22
C PHE A 122 -13.03 -16.72 -3.23
N GLU A 123 -12.52 -17.94 -3.43
CA GLU A 123 -13.06 -18.94 -4.37
C GLU A 123 -13.29 -18.33 -5.76
N ILE A 124 -12.29 -17.57 -6.24
CA ILE A 124 -12.40 -16.85 -7.52
C ILE A 124 -12.40 -17.86 -8.66
N ASP A 125 -13.45 -17.85 -9.47
CA ASP A 125 -13.53 -18.65 -10.69
C ASP A 125 -12.46 -18.20 -11.70
N LEU A 126 -11.66 -19.17 -12.15
CA LEU A 126 -10.58 -18.98 -13.11
C LEU A 126 -10.89 -19.55 -14.50
N GLU A 127 -12.11 -20.03 -14.75
CA GLU A 127 -12.52 -20.54 -16.08
C GLU A 127 -12.43 -19.46 -17.17
N GLN A 128 -12.62 -18.20 -16.80
CA GLN A 128 -12.54 -17.05 -17.71
C GLN A 128 -11.61 -15.98 -17.14
N PHE A 129 -10.44 -15.83 -17.75
CA PHE A 129 -9.52 -14.75 -17.45
C PHE A 129 -9.61 -13.66 -18.51
N HIS A 130 -9.96 -12.44 -18.10
CA HIS A 130 -9.91 -11.26 -18.97
C HIS A 130 -8.85 -10.33 -18.42
N ASN A 131 -7.71 -10.27 -19.12
CA ASN A 131 -6.66 -9.32 -18.79
C ASN A 131 -6.71 -8.18 -19.80
N ASP A 132 -7.31 -7.05 -19.42
CA ASP A 132 -7.30 -5.81 -20.19
C ASP A 132 -6.09 -4.92 -19.82
N SER A 133 -4.89 -5.53 -19.76
CA SER A 133 -3.65 -4.78 -19.52
C SER A 133 -2.94 -4.54 -20.84
N THR A 134 -3.26 -3.41 -21.49
CA THR A 134 -2.41 -2.88 -22.57
C THR A 134 -1.57 -1.74 -22.01
N THR A 135 -0.32 -2.01 -21.64
CA THR A 135 0.65 -0.93 -21.43
C THR A 135 1.95 -1.31 -22.11
N LEU A 136 2.13 -0.78 -23.32
CA LEU A 136 3.40 -0.79 -24.03
C LEU A 136 4.15 0.49 -23.63
N THR A 137 5.23 0.35 -22.88
CA THR A 137 6.11 1.48 -22.58
C THR A 137 7.33 1.44 -23.50
N LEU A 138 7.44 2.45 -24.35
CA LEU A 138 8.48 2.64 -25.35
C LEU A 138 9.44 3.72 -24.84
N HIS A 139 10.75 3.45 -24.85
CA HIS A 139 11.79 4.42 -24.48
C HIS A 139 12.95 4.37 -25.48
N GLY A 140 13.40 5.54 -25.97
CA GLY A 140 14.55 5.69 -26.88
C GLY A 140 14.59 7.06 -27.56
N GLU A 141 15.73 7.44 -28.15
CA GLU A 141 15.80 8.52 -29.14
C GLU A 141 15.26 7.98 -30.47
N TYR A 142 13.99 8.22 -30.74
CA TYR A 142 13.38 7.86 -32.01
C TYR A 142 13.73 8.89 -33.09
N LEU A 143 15.00 8.95 -33.50
CA LEU A 143 15.49 9.93 -34.47
C LEU A 143 14.77 9.85 -35.83
N GLU A 144 14.22 8.67 -36.17
CA GLU A 144 13.41 8.45 -37.37
C GLU A 144 11.90 8.40 -37.10
N ALA A 145 11.43 8.71 -35.89
CA ALA A 145 10.01 8.88 -35.65
C ALA A 145 9.53 10.20 -36.27
N ASP A 146 8.72 10.09 -37.31
CA ASP A 146 8.06 11.19 -38.01
C ASP A 146 6.60 11.42 -37.53
N GLY A 147 6.11 10.59 -36.59
CA GLY A 147 4.78 10.68 -36.02
C GLY A 147 3.65 10.10 -36.88
N HIS A 148 3.95 9.34 -37.95
CA HIS A 148 2.90 8.67 -38.72
C HIS A 148 2.20 7.55 -37.92
N ILE A 149 0.89 7.39 -38.14
CA ILE A 149 0.08 6.37 -37.45
C ILE A 149 0.15 5.07 -38.25
N GLU A 150 0.93 4.11 -37.77
CA GLU A 150 0.90 2.73 -38.25
C GLU A 150 -0.14 1.91 -37.47
N ARG A 151 -1.07 1.29 -38.18
CA ARG A 151 -2.03 0.35 -37.57
C ARG A 151 -1.41 -1.04 -37.51
N GLY A 152 -1.53 -1.70 -36.37
CA GLY A 152 -1.07 -3.09 -36.22
C GLY A 152 -1.66 -4.01 -37.28
N LYS A 153 -0.88 -4.99 -37.75
CA LYS A 153 -1.33 -6.01 -38.70
C LYS A 153 -2.62 -6.66 -38.19
N GLN A 154 -3.65 -6.70 -39.05
CA GLN A 154 -4.80 -7.57 -38.82
C GLN A 154 -4.29 -9.02 -38.81
N ILE A 155 -4.58 -9.72 -37.72
CA ILE A 155 -4.38 -11.18 -37.57
C ILE A 155 -5.66 -11.86 -38.03
#